data_AF-A0A4K3CRW3-F1
#
_entry.id   AF-A0A4K3CRW3-F1
#
_cell.length_a   1.000
_cell.length_b   1.000
_cell.length_c   1.000
_cell.angle_alpha   90.00
_cell.angle_beta   90.00
_cell.angle_gamma   90.00
#
_symmetry.space_group_name_H-M   'P 1'
#
loop_
_entity.id
_entity.type
_entity.pdbx_description
1 polymer ?
#
loop_
_entity_poly.entity_id
_entity_poly.type
_entity_poly.pdbx_seq_one_letter_code
_entity_poly.pdbx_strand_id
1 'polypeptide(L)' 'MTEIEKISEELAEYGVPDELIGKIEDLLATLYGEKRKLEIEKSWIFLQSQWGGNHGH' A
#
# COMPACT_ATOMS: atom_id res chain seq x y z
N MET A 1 12.56 -10.62 -3.73
CA MET A 1 11.40 -11.25 -3.08
C MET A 1 10.65 -10.22 -2.27
N THR A 2 9.55 -9.73 -2.84
CA THR A 2 8.58 -8.83 -2.20
C THR A 2 7.66 -9.62 -1.26
N GLU A 3 6.87 -8.94 -0.43
CA GLU A 3 5.84 -9.60 0.38
C GLU A 3 4.75 -10.26 -0.48
N ILE A 4 4.39 -9.62 -1.61
CA ILE A 4 3.43 -10.19 -2.56
C ILE A 4 3.97 -11.51 -3.14
N GLU A 5 5.24 -11.53 -3.57
CA GLU A 5 5.88 -12.75 -4.11
C GLU A 5 5.91 -13.90 -3.09
N LYS A 6 6.12 -13.60 -1.80
CA LYS A 6 6.05 -14.62 -0.73
C LYS A 6 4.64 -15.19 -0.56
N ILE A 7 3.62 -14.32 -0.58
CA ILE A 7 2.22 -14.73 -0.49
C ILE A 7 1.86 -15.61 -1.69
N SER A 8 2.30 -15.24 -2.90
CA SER A 8 2.07 -16.03 -4.11
C SER A 8 2.72 -17.41 -4.05
N GLU A 9 3.94 -17.50 -3.53
CA GLU A 9 4.65 -18.76 -3.32
C GLU A 9 3.91 -19.66 -2.32
N GLU A 10 3.49 -19.12 -1.17
CA GLU A 10 2.68 -19.86 -0.18
C GLU A 10 1.35 -20.32 -0.78
N LEU A 11 0.64 -19.47 -1.54
CA LEU A 11 -0.63 -19.83 -2.19
C LEU A 11 -0.45 -20.94 -3.23
N ALA A 12 0.66 -20.92 -3.98
CA ALA A 12 1.00 -21.97 -4.92
C ALA A 12 1.25 -23.31 -4.20
N GLU A 13 1.91 -23.30 -3.03
CA GLU A 13 2.10 -24.49 -2.19
C GLU A 13 0.76 -25.07 -1.69
N TYR A 14 -0.24 -24.22 -1.45
CA TYR A 14 -1.60 -24.64 -1.10
C TYR A 14 -2.44 -25.11 -2.31
N GLY A 15 -1.88 -25.12 -3.52
CA GLY A 15 -2.58 -25.55 -4.74
C GLY A 15 -3.63 -24.56 -5.22
N VAL A 16 -3.51 -23.28 -4.87
CA VAL A 16 -4.40 -22.22 -5.37
C VAL A 16 -4.14 -22.05 -6.87
N PRO A 17 -5.19 -21.99 -7.72
CA PRO A 17 -5.03 -21.74 -9.15
C PRO A 17 -4.30 -20.43 -9.45
N ASP A 18 -3.37 -20.47 -10.41
CA ASP A 18 -2.60 -19.29 -10.85
C ASP A 18 -3.48 -18.07 -11.19
N GLU A 19 -4.67 -18.31 -11.77
CA GLU A 19 -5.63 -17.23 -12.06
C GLU A 19 -6.10 -16.51 -10.79
N LEU A 20 -6.31 -17.25 -9.70
CA LEU A 20 -6.69 -16.68 -8.41
C LEU A 20 -5.50 -16.01 -7.73
N ILE A 21 -4.31 -16.58 -7.84
CA ILE A 21 -3.06 -15.96 -7.35
C ILE A 21 -2.87 -14.60 -8.04
N GLY A 22 -2.96 -14.52 -9.37
CA GLY A 22 -2.82 -13.26 -10.10
C GLY A 22 -3.84 -12.20 -9.68
N LYS A 23 -5.10 -12.58 -9.43
CA LYS A 23 -6.12 -11.66 -8.90
C LYS A 23 -5.79 -11.14 -7.50
N ILE A 24 -5.18 -11.98 -6.66
CA ILE A 24 -4.74 -11.59 -5.32
C ILE A 24 -3.54 -10.64 -5.42
N GLU A 25 -2.58 -10.92 -6.30
CA GLU A 25 -1.43 -10.04 -6.57
C GLU A 25 -1.87 -8.65 -7.02
N ASP A 26 -2.79 -8.57 -7.98
CA ASP A 26 -3.34 -7.31 -8.49
C ASP A 26 -4.05 -6.51 -7.40
N LEU A 27 -4.84 -7.19 -6.55
CA LEU A 27 -5.54 -6.57 -5.43
C LEU A 27 -4.55 -6.04 -4.39
N LEU A 28 -3.55 -6.84 -4.01
CA LEU A 28 -2.53 -6.44 -3.05
C LEU A 28 -1.73 -5.24 -3.57
N ALA A 29 -1.29 -5.29 -4.84
CA ALA A 29 -0.58 -4.18 -5.47
C ALA A 29 -1.39 -2.87 -5.44
N THR A 30 -2.70 -2.97 -5.71
CA THR A 30 -3.63 -1.83 -5.62
C THR A 30 -3.70 -1.27 -4.19
N LEU A 31 -3.93 -2.13 -3.20
CA LEU A 31 -4.05 -1.72 -1.79
C LEU A 31 -2.76 -1.10 -1.25
N TYR A 32 -1.59 -1.66 -1.58
CA TYR A 32 -0.30 -1.07 -1.22
C TYR A 32 -0.10 0.30 -1.87
N GLY A 33 -0.52 0.46 -3.12
CA GLY A 33 -0.50 1.75 -3.82
C GLY A 33 -1.39 2.80 -3.15
N GLU A 34 -2.61 2.43 -2.78
CA GLU A 34 -3.56 3.31 -2.09
C GLU A 34 -3.09 3.70 -0.69
N LYS A 35 -2.60 2.73 0.10
CA LYS A 35 -2.01 2.99 1.41
C LYS A 35 -0.90 4.03 1.32
N ARG A 36 0.02 3.88 0.36
CA ARG A 36 1.13 4.82 0.17
C ARG A 36 0.64 6.22 -0.21
N LYS A 37 -0.39 6.33 -1.05
CA LYS A 37 -1.01 7.63 -1.39
C LYS A 37 -1.56 8.31 -0.14
N LEU A 38 -2.30 7.57 0.70
CA LEU A 38 -2.87 8.09 1.95
C LEU A 38 -1.78 8.51 2.95
N GLU A 39 -0.69 7.76 3.05
CA GLU A 39 0.46 8.12 3.91
C GLU A 39 1.13 9.42 3.44
N ILE A 40 1.30 9.58 2.13
CA ILE A 40 1.84 10.80 1.52
C ILE A 40 0.90 11.99 1.80
N GLU A 41 -0.41 11.82 1.57
CA GLU A 41 -1.40 12.87 1.82
C GLU A 41 -1.44 13.30 3.29
N LYS A 42 -1.43 12.35 4.23
CA LYS A 42 -1.32 12.64 5.67
C LYS A 42 -0.04 13.40 6.02
N SER A 43 1.08 13.01 5.41
CA SER A 43 2.37 13.70 5.62
C SER A 43 2.33 15.15 5.11
N TRP A 44 1.70 15.38 3.94
CA TRP A 44 1.51 16.73 3.42
C TRP A 44 0.61 17.61 4.29
N ILE A 45 -0.53 17.07 4.75
CA ILE A 45 -1.44 17.78 5.67
C ILE A 45 -0.71 18.13 6.97
N PHE A 46 0.06 17.18 7.51
CA PHE A 46 0.86 17.40 8.71
C PHE A 46 1.88 18.52 8.51
N LEU A 47 2.64 18.49 7.41
CA LEU A 47 3.59 19.55 7.07
C LEU A 47 2.88 20.90 6.94
N GLN A 48 1.81 21.01 6.16
CA GLN A 48 1.04 22.26 6.03
C GLN A 48 0.56 22.80 7.38
N SER A 49 0.16 21.92 8.30
CA SER A 49 -0.28 22.31 9.65
C SER A 49 0.87 22.87 10.50
N GLN A 50 2.10 22.37 10.32
CA GLN A 50 3.30 22.88 11.01
C GLN A 50 3.79 24.22 10.44
N TRP A 51 3.69 24.43 9.13
CA TRP A 51 4.14 25.67 8.48
C TRP A 51 3.06 26.78 8.46
N GLY A 52 1.78 26.42 8.52
CA GLY A 52 0.65 27.37 8.54
C GLY A 52 0.32 27.95 9.92
N GLY A 53 0.87 27.37 11.01
CA GLY A 53 0.62 27.81 12.39
C GLY A 53 1.52 28.93 12.91
N ASN A 54 2.50 29.41 12.14
CA ASN A 54 3.48 30.41 12.61
C ASN A 54 3.26 31.84 12.11
N HIS A 55 2.05 32.16 11.66
CA HIS A 55 1.65 33.53 11.30
C HIS A 55 0.32 33.90 11.95
N GLY A 56 0.35 34.22 13.25
CA GLY A 56 -0.83 34.75 13.94
C GLY A 56 -0.65 34.94 15.44
N HIS A 57 -0.17 36.13 15.80
CA HIS A 57 -0.03 36.76 17.13
C HIS A 57 1.14 36.35 18.04
#